data_AF-A0AAD5BK51-F1
#
_entry.id   AF-A0AAD5BK51-F1
#
_cell.length_a   1.000
_cell.length_b   1.000
_cell.length_c   1.000
_cell.angle_alpha   90.00
_cell.angle_beta   90.00
_cell.angle_gamma   90.00
#
_symmetry.space_group_name_H-M   'P 1'
#
loop_
_entity.id
_entity.type
_entity.pdbx_description
1 polymer ?
#
loop_
_entity_poly.entity_id
_entity_poly.type
_entity_poly.pdbx_seq_one_letter_code
_entity_poly.pdbx_strand_id
1 'polypeptide(L)'
;MTKKQLQEPLDNLSDNHCHFSPDATREDAYKLAESLNELDVEFPIKFFHLMTTQHIDIECIDILLSQLQKPDIIVPYFGVHPWFSHIFYTGSKPNKQDHYRRVLKPEPSDELIEMLPEPMSMDKHTDRMREMIKKHDVKVYGIGEIGLDKLFRVPKSGWLGNPDHVTAEQDKLTRSRVRIEHQMDIFRYQLRLAESLGKQVSVHCVKAHGVLS
;
A
#
# COMPACT_ATOMS: atom_id res chain seq x y z
N MET A 1 -14.28 20.21 -26.29
CA MET A 1 -13.01 20.20 -27.04
C MET A 1 -12.43 18.80 -26.89
N THR A 2 -11.86 18.21 -27.94
CA THR A 2 -11.25 16.87 -27.87
C THR A 2 -9.91 16.97 -27.14
N LYS A 3 -9.70 16.20 -26.08
CA LYS A 3 -8.42 16.17 -25.34
C LYS A 3 -7.29 15.75 -26.29
N LYS A 4 -6.07 16.27 -26.07
CA LYS A 4 -4.91 15.88 -26.88
C LYS A 4 -4.44 14.48 -26.48
N GLN A 5 -4.04 13.66 -27.45
CA GLN A 5 -3.36 12.41 -27.13
C GLN A 5 -1.95 12.71 -26.62
N LEU A 6 -1.43 11.85 -25.74
CA LEU A 6 0.00 11.83 -25.46
C LEU A 6 0.77 11.66 -26.78
N GLN A 7 1.88 12.37 -26.90
CA GLN A 7 2.78 12.28 -28.04
C GLN A 7 3.90 11.29 -27.74
N GLU A 8 4.58 10.80 -28.78
CA GLU A 8 5.82 10.05 -28.62
C GLU A 8 6.81 10.82 -27.71
N PRO A 9 7.47 10.15 -26.74
CA PRO A 9 7.48 8.70 -26.51
C PRO A 9 6.41 8.20 -25.51
N LEU A 10 5.50 9.05 -25.03
CA LEU A 10 4.57 8.74 -23.94
C LEU A 10 3.31 7.97 -24.39
N ASP A 11 3.03 7.95 -25.69
CA ASP A 11 1.84 7.33 -26.30
C ASP A 11 1.81 5.80 -26.19
N ASN A 12 2.98 5.16 -25.99
CA ASN A 12 3.12 3.71 -25.82
C ASN A 12 3.76 3.30 -24.48
N LEU A 13 3.74 4.19 -23.49
CA LEU A 13 4.27 3.91 -22.14
C LEU A 13 3.13 3.68 -21.15
N SER A 14 3.47 2.95 -20.08
CA SER A 14 2.68 2.87 -18.86
C SER A 14 3.60 3.11 -17.66
N ASP A 15 3.08 3.82 -16.68
CA ASP A 15 3.68 3.85 -15.35
C ASP A 15 3.31 2.54 -14.63
N ASN A 16 4.24 1.58 -14.67
CA ASN A 16 4.03 0.25 -14.10
C ASN A 16 4.16 0.21 -12.57
N HIS A 17 4.54 1.32 -11.91
CA HIS A 17 4.65 1.37 -10.46
C HIS A 17 4.60 2.80 -9.91
N CYS A 18 3.40 3.22 -9.51
CA CYS A 18 3.20 4.42 -8.72
C CYS A 18 2.40 4.11 -7.46
N HIS A 19 2.46 4.99 -6.48
CA HIS A 19 1.68 4.91 -5.26
C HIS A 19 1.44 6.31 -4.72
N PHE A 20 0.40 6.47 -3.91
CA PHE A 20 0.26 7.66 -3.09
C PHE A 20 1.45 7.75 -2.12
N SER A 21 1.84 8.98 -1.76
CA SER A 21 2.77 9.16 -0.66
C SER A 21 2.16 8.60 0.63
N PRO A 22 2.93 8.04 1.58
CA PRO A 22 2.38 7.53 2.83
C PRO A 22 1.53 8.52 3.64
N ASP A 23 1.82 9.81 3.52
CA ASP A 23 1.11 10.93 4.15
C ASP A 23 -0.10 11.44 3.33
N ALA A 24 -0.37 10.84 2.17
CA ALA A 24 -1.50 11.23 1.35
C ALA A 24 -2.83 10.99 2.08
N THR A 25 -3.69 11.99 1.97
CA THR A 25 -5.02 11.98 2.55
C THR A 25 -6.08 11.71 1.49
N ARG A 26 -7.32 11.51 1.93
CA ARG A 26 -8.49 11.44 1.04
C ARG A 26 -8.62 12.69 0.17
N GLU A 27 -8.30 13.86 0.73
CA GLU A 27 -8.34 15.13 0.02
C GLU A 27 -7.36 15.15 -1.15
N ASP A 28 -6.18 14.54 -0.98
CA ASP A 28 -5.19 14.44 -2.06
C ASP A 28 -5.66 13.52 -3.18
N ALA A 29 -6.41 12.46 -2.86
CA ALA A 29 -7.05 11.61 -3.86
C ALA A 29 -8.15 12.37 -4.65
N TYR A 30 -8.94 13.22 -3.99
CA TYR A 30 -9.92 14.08 -4.67
C TYR A 30 -9.24 15.07 -5.60
N LYS A 31 -8.20 15.78 -5.13
CA LYS A 31 -7.42 16.72 -5.95
C LYS A 31 -6.75 16.04 -7.13
N LEU A 32 -6.25 14.82 -6.95
CA LEU A 32 -5.66 14.05 -8.06
C LEU A 32 -6.72 13.69 -9.10
N ALA A 33 -7.91 13.24 -8.68
CA ALA A 33 -9.00 12.94 -9.61
C ALA A 33 -9.46 14.19 -10.39
N GLU A 34 -9.62 15.32 -9.70
CA GLU A 34 -9.95 16.61 -10.31
C GLU A 34 -8.89 17.01 -11.35
N SER A 35 -7.61 16.99 -10.95
CA SER A 35 -6.49 17.31 -11.84
C SER A 35 -6.48 16.42 -13.09
N LEU A 36 -6.62 15.10 -12.94
CA LEU A 36 -6.66 14.15 -14.06
C LEU A 36 -7.87 14.37 -14.99
N ASN A 37 -9.01 14.75 -14.43
CA ASN A 37 -10.21 15.08 -15.20
C ASN A 37 -10.03 16.38 -16.00
N GLU A 38 -9.34 17.38 -15.46
CA GLU A 38 -9.15 18.70 -16.09
C GLU A 38 -8.01 18.76 -17.11
N LEU A 39 -7.05 17.83 -17.07
CA LEU A 39 -5.96 17.78 -18.03
C LEU A 39 -6.47 17.76 -19.48
N ASP A 40 -5.92 18.64 -20.32
CA ASP A 40 -6.13 18.67 -21.79
C ASP A 40 -5.34 17.55 -22.51
N VAL A 41 -5.06 16.45 -21.80
CA VAL A 41 -4.35 15.28 -22.27
C VAL A 41 -5.16 14.03 -21.92
N GLU A 42 -5.19 13.10 -22.86
CA GLU A 42 -5.79 11.78 -22.69
C GLU A 42 -4.71 10.73 -22.49
N PHE A 43 -4.72 10.10 -21.31
CA PHE A 43 -3.89 8.94 -21.02
C PHE A 43 -4.47 7.68 -21.68
N PRO A 44 -3.61 6.78 -22.18
CA PRO A 44 -4.00 5.43 -22.53
C PRO A 44 -4.74 4.73 -21.39
N ILE A 45 -5.60 3.77 -21.75
CA ILE A 45 -6.15 2.86 -20.74
C ILE A 45 -5.01 2.10 -20.06
N LYS A 46 -5.15 1.80 -18.78
CA LYS A 46 -4.17 1.08 -17.96
C LYS A 46 -2.80 1.75 -17.89
N PHE A 47 -2.77 3.08 -17.92
CA PHE A 47 -1.52 3.84 -17.87
C PHE A 47 -0.88 3.82 -16.48
N PHE A 48 -1.64 3.99 -15.40
CA PHE A 48 -1.11 4.06 -14.03
C PHE A 48 -1.38 2.77 -13.26
N HIS A 49 -0.33 2.00 -12.99
CA HIS A 49 -0.38 0.83 -12.12
C HIS A 49 -0.14 1.29 -10.68
N LEU A 50 -1.25 1.57 -9.99
CA LEU A 50 -1.26 2.26 -8.71
C LEU A 50 -1.31 1.26 -7.55
N MET A 51 -0.21 1.17 -6.82
CA MET A 51 -0.01 0.27 -5.69
C MET A 51 -0.61 0.85 -4.42
N THR A 52 -1.34 0.03 -3.67
CA THR A 52 -1.53 0.29 -2.24
C THR A 52 -0.26 -0.14 -1.49
N THR A 53 0.11 0.63 -0.49
CA THR A 53 1.24 0.36 0.41
C THR A 53 0.75 0.04 1.82
N GLN A 54 -0.34 0.66 2.26
CA GLN A 54 -0.92 0.50 3.58
C GLN A 54 -2.45 0.35 3.56
N HIS A 55 -3.04 0.19 4.75
CA HIS A 55 -4.47 0.00 4.94
C HIS A 55 -5.35 1.18 4.49
N ILE A 56 -4.83 2.42 4.54
CA ILE A 56 -5.57 3.64 4.22
C ILE A 56 -5.72 3.83 2.70
N ASP A 57 -4.72 3.39 1.93
CA ASP A 57 -4.63 3.64 0.48
C ASP A 57 -5.82 3.07 -0.31
N ILE A 58 -6.49 2.04 0.21
CA ILE A 58 -7.73 1.50 -0.37
C ILE A 58 -8.80 2.59 -0.52
N GLU A 59 -8.89 3.54 0.42
CA GLU A 59 -9.84 4.65 0.35
C GLU A 59 -9.46 5.63 -0.76
N CYS A 60 -8.17 5.86 -0.98
CA CYS A 60 -7.69 6.70 -2.08
C CYS A 60 -8.02 6.06 -3.44
N ILE A 61 -7.85 4.74 -3.57
CA ILE A 61 -8.28 3.99 -4.77
C ILE A 61 -9.80 4.11 -4.96
N ASP A 62 -10.60 3.97 -3.90
CA ASP A 62 -12.06 4.12 -3.96
C ASP A 62 -12.47 5.48 -4.53
N ILE A 63 -11.82 6.55 -4.05
CA ILE A 63 -12.05 7.91 -4.49
C ILE A 63 -11.69 8.04 -5.97
N LEU A 64 -10.51 7.63 -6.39
CA LEU A 64 -10.09 7.73 -7.79
C LEU A 64 -11.06 6.99 -8.73
N LEU A 65 -11.40 5.74 -8.41
CA LEU A 65 -12.32 4.95 -9.25
C LEU A 65 -13.75 5.53 -9.28
N SER A 66 -14.17 6.25 -8.23
CA SER A 66 -15.47 6.91 -8.17
C SER A 66 -15.51 8.26 -8.90
N GLN A 67 -14.40 9.01 -8.90
CA GLN A 67 -14.37 10.41 -9.32
C GLN A 67 -13.80 10.63 -10.73
N LEU A 68 -12.98 9.70 -11.24
CA LEU A 68 -12.43 9.82 -12.59
C LEU A 68 -13.51 9.63 -13.65
N GLN A 69 -13.51 10.51 -14.66
CA GLN A 69 -14.36 10.35 -15.85
C GLN A 69 -13.94 9.14 -16.70
N LYS A 70 -12.66 8.77 -16.63
CA LYS A 70 -12.05 7.60 -17.29
C LYS A 70 -11.27 6.78 -16.26
N PRO A 71 -11.94 5.99 -15.41
CA PRO A 71 -11.28 5.25 -14.33
C PRO A 71 -10.39 4.11 -14.84
N ASP A 72 -10.57 3.67 -16.09
CA ASP A 72 -9.81 2.62 -16.76
C ASP A 72 -8.36 3.00 -17.09
N ILE A 73 -7.96 4.26 -16.89
CA ILE A 73 -6.54 4.67 -16.90
C ILE A 73 -5.77 4.13 -15.69
N ILE A 74 -6.45 3.72 -14.62
CA ILE A 74 -5.86 3.17 -13.40
C ILE A 74 -5.95 1.63 -13.40
N VAL A 75 -4.84 0.96 -13.11
CA VAL A 75 -4.79 -0.45 -12.72
C VAL A 75 -4.46 -0.52 -11.24
N PRO A 76 -5.41 -0.80 -10.35
CA PRO A 76 -5.12 -0.90 -8.93
C PRO A 76 -4.31 -2.17 -8.64
N TYR A 77 -3.30 -2.04 -7.82
CA TYR A 77 -2.57 -3.14 -7.21
C TYR A 77 -2.82 -3.09 -5.71
N PHE A 78 -3.27 -4.20 -5.15
CA PHE A 78 -3.63 -4.27 -3.75
C PHE A 78 -2.61 -5.07 -2.96
N GLY A 79 -2.08 -4.48 -1.91
CA GLY A 79 -1.00 -5.04 -1.12
C GLY A 79 -0.65 -4.19 0.09
N VAL A 80 0.11 -4.82 0.98
CA VAL A 80 0.72 -4.25 2.16
C VAL A 80 2.23 -4.30 1.95
N HIS A 81 2.81 -3.11 1.86
CA HIS A 81 4.24 -2.89 1.73
C HIS A 81 4.96 -3.34 3.02
N PRO A 82 6.19 -3.92 2.95
CA PRO A 82 6.93 -4.39 4.12
C PRO A 82 7.12 -3.34 5.23
N TRP A 83 7.11 -2.05 4.88
CA TRP A 83 7.17 -0.95 5.85
C TRP A 83 5.99 -0.93 6.82
N PHE A 84 4.82 -1.40 6.41
CA PHE A 84 3.60 -1.42 7.22
C PHE A 84 3.25 -2.82 7.72
N SER A 85 4.04 -3.84 7.38
CA SER A 85 3.77 -5.24 7.73
C SER A 85 3.62 -5.48 9.24
N HIS A 86 4.27 -4.68 10.10
CA HIS A 86 4.11 -4.76 11.56
C HIS A 86 2.71 -4.40 12.03
N ILE A 87 1.94 -3.61 11.27
CA ILE A 87 0.55 -3.27 11.59
C ILE A 87 -0.36 -4.48 11.45
N PHE A 88 0.02 -5.47 10.64
CA PHE A 88 -0.83 -6.58 10.27
C PHE A 88 -0.48 -7.89 10.98
N TYR A 89 -1.48 -8.75 11.13
CA TYR A 89 -1.32 -10.13 11.56
C TYR A 89 -2.08 -11.09 10.63
N THR A 90 -1.70 -12.36 10.69
CA THR A 90 -2.41 -13.48 10.06
C THR A 90 -2.91 -14.44 11.14
N GLY A 91 -4.01 -15.14 10.88
CA GLY A 91 -4.59 -16.10 11.84
C GLY A 91 -5.34 -15.42 12.99
N SER A 92 -5.08 -15.86 14.21
CA SER A 92 -5.82 -15.41 15.42
C SER A 92 -5.47 -13.98 15.82
N LYS A 93 -6.48 -13.19 16.23
CA LYS A 93 -6.28 -11.81 16.72
C LYS A 93 -5.33 -11.80 17.93
N PRO A 94 -4.16 -11.15 17.85
CA PRO A 94 -3.25 -11.05 18.98
C PRO A 94 -3.66 -9.89 19.92
N ASN A 95 -3.14 -9.91 21.14
CA ASN A 95 -3.10 -8.71 21.97
C ASN A 95 -2.12 -7.69 21.35
N LYS A 96 -2.44 -6.39 21.45
CA LYS A 96 -1.64 -5.29 20.89
C LYS A 96 -0.18 -5.31 21.37
N GLN A 97 0.06 -5.40 22.67
CA GLN A 97 1.42 -5.41 23.24
C GLN A 97 2.19 -6.65 22.80
N ASP A 98 1.57 -7.83 22.92
CA ASP A 98 2.20 -9.10 22.55
C ASP A 98 2.58 -9.13 21.07
N HIS A 99 1.70 -8.60 20.21
CA HIS A 99 1.97 -8.49 18.78
C HIS A 99 3.21 -7.65 18.50
N TYR A 100 3.24 -6.40 18.97
CA TYR A 100 4.32 -5.48 18.64
C TYR A 100 5.66 -5.87 19.27
N ARG A 101 5.69 -6.37 20.51
CA ARG A 101 6.91 -6.91 21.12
C ARG A 101 7.44 -8.14 20.38
N ARG A 102 6.53 -8.98 19.86
CA ARG A 102 6.90 -10.14 19.05
C ARG A 102 7.45 -9.74 17.68
N VAL A 103 6.79 -8.84 16.95
CA VAL A 103 7.12 -8.58 15.53
C VAL A 103 8.18 -7.51 15.32
N LEU A 104 8.51 -6.70 16.33
CA LEU A 104 9.53 -5.67 16.23
C LEU A 104 10.85 -6.08 16.93
N LYS A 105 11.98 -5.62 16.38
CA LYS A 105 13.33 -5.82 16.94
C LYS A 105 14.25 -4.60 16.70
N PRO A 106 14.98 -4.09 17.72
CA PRO A 106 14.82 -4.39 19.14
C PRO A 106 13.39 -4.15 19.62
N GLU A 107 13.05 -4.76 20.76
CA GLU A 107 11.73 -4.63 21.36
C GLU A 107 11.33 -3.14 21.47
N PRO A 108 10.11 -2.76 21.04
CA PRO A 108 9.66 -1.38 21.07
C PRO A 108 9.43 -0.94 22.51
N SER A 109 9.54 0.37 22.76
CA SER A 109 9.14 0.93 24.05
C SER A 109 7.61 0.97 24.18
N ASP A 110 7.10 1.07 25.40
CA ASP A 110 5.66 1.12 25.64
C ASP A 110 5.04 2.36 24.98
N GLU A 111 5.75 3.48 24.93
CA GLU A 111 5.28 4.70 24.23
C GLU A 111 5.13 4.46 22.73
N LEU A 112 6.04 3.70 22.09
CA LEU A 112 5.90 3.37 20.67
C LEU A 112 4.70 2.42 20.45
N ILE A 113 4.46 1.48 21.36
CA ILE A 113 3.29 0.58 21.28
C ILE A 113 1.99 1.37 21.41
N GLU A 114 1.93 2.36 22.30
CA GLU A 114 0.75 3.22 22.45
C GLU A 114 0.39 3.94 21.15
N MET A 115 1.41 4.46 20.44
CA MET A 115 1.28 5.18 19.16
C MET A 115 0.89 4.30 17.97
N LEU A 116 1.16 2.99 18.03
CA LEU A 116 0.79 2.04 16.98
C LEU A 116 -0.71 1.73 17.03
N PRO A 117 -1.35 1.36 15.91
CA PRO A 117 -2.80 1.07 15.90
C PRO A 117 -3.09 -0.28 16.58
N GLU A 118 -4.37 -0.66 16.68
CA GLU A 118 -4.72 -2.06 16.93
C GLU A 118 -4.23 -2.92 15.74
N PRO A 119 -3.61 -4.11 15.98
CA PRO A 119 -3.18 -4.97 14.90
C PRO A 119 -4.34 -5.32 13.95
N MET A 120 -4.09 -5.21 12.65
CA MET A 120 -5.09 -5.40 11.60
C MET A 120 -5.00 -6.80 10.98
N SER A 121 -6.16 -7.42 10.72
CA SER A 121 -6.22 -8.74 10.09
C SER A 121 -5.95 -8.63 8.59
N MET A 122 -5.02 -9.44 8.08
CA MET A 122 -4.83 -9.60 6.63
C MET A 122 -6.07 -10.13 5.92
N ASP A 123 -6.86 -10.99 6.57
CA ASP A 123 -8.11 -11.53 6.01
C ASP A 123 -9.12 -10.40 5.80
N LYS A 124 -9.36 -9.57 6.83
CA LYS A 124 -10.27 -8.42 6.72
C LYS A 124 -9.81 -7.40 5.69
N HIS A 125 -8.51 -7.17 5.58
CA HIS A 125 -7.96 -6.27 4.57
C HIS A 125 -8.15 -6.84 3.15
N THR A 126 -7.98 -8.15 2.98
CA THR A 126 -8.27 -8.87 1.74
C THR A 126 -9.76 -8.80 1.37
N ASP A 127 -10.66 -8.91 2.34
CA ASP A 127 -12.10 -8.78 2.11
C ASP A 127 -12.46 -7.38 1.61
N ARG A 128 -11.89 -6.33 2.21
CA ARG A 128 -12.06 -4.94 1.73
C ARG A 128 -11.59 -4.75 0.29
N MET A 129 -10.45 -5.35 -0.09
CA MET A 129 -10.00 -5.36 -1.48
C MET A 129 -11.06 -6.02 -2.39
N ARG A 130 -11.60 -7.17 -2.02
CA ARG A 130 -12.61 -7.88 -2.81
C ARG A 130 -13.89 -7.07 -2.97
N GLU A 131 -14.32 -6.41 -1.90
CA GLU A 131 -15.45 -5.47 -1.92
C GLU A 131 -15.19 -4.32 -2.89
N MET A 132 -13.99 -3.74 -2.87
CA MET A 132 -13.59 -2.66 -3.78
C MET A 132 -13.64 -3.08 -5.25
N ILE A 133 -13.04 -4.24 -5.55
CA ILE A 133 -13.04 -4.82 -6.90
C ILE A 133 -14.47 -5.01 -7.40
N LYS A 134 -15.36 -5.52 -6.54
CA LYS A 134 -16.77 -5.73 -6.88
C LYS A 134 -17.53 -4.43 -7.04
N LYS A 135 -17.32 -3.45 -6.15
CA LYS A 135 -17.99 -2.14 -6.16
C LYS A 135 -17.79 -1.40 -7.48
N HIS A 136 -16.57 -1.43 -8.00
CA HIS A 136 -16.16 -0.71 -9.22
C HIS A 136 -16.04 -1.57 -10.47
N ASP A 137 -16.48 -2.84 -10.39
CA ASP A 137 -16.37 -3.82 -11.48
C ASP A 137 -14.97 -3.88 -12.12
N VAL A 138 -13.93 -3.82 -11.28
CA VAL A 138 -12.52 -3.71 -11.72
C VAL A 138 -12.09 -4.97 -12.47
N LYS A 139 -11.82 -4.83 -13.78
CA LYS A 139 -11.44 -5.95 -14.65
C LYS A 139 -9.98 -6.34 -14.57
N VAL A 140 -9.10 -5.36 -14.45
CA VAL A 140 -7.64 -5.55 -14.43
C VAL A 140 -7.10 -4.97 -13.13
N TYR A 141 -6.41 -5.80 -12.37
CA TYR A 141 -5.79 -5.45 -11.09
C TYR A 141 -4.64 -6.42 -10.80
N GLY A 142 -3.74 -6.03 -9.91
CA GLY A 142 -2.63 -6.86 -9.43
C GLY A 142 -2.56 -6.94 -7.91
N ILE A 143 -1.54 -7.64 -7.40
CA ILE A 143 -1.21 -7.67 -5.97
C ILE A 143 0.11 -6.94 -5.78
N GLY A 144 0.12 -5.86 -5.00
CA GLY A 144 1.28 -4.98 -4.87
C GLY A 144 0.94 -3.71 -4.11
N GLU A 145 1.91 -3.03 -3.50
CA GLU A 145 3.33 -3.40 -3.45
C GLU A 145 3.59 -4.32 -2.26
N ILE A 146 4.14 -5.51 -2.51
CA ILE A 146 4.37 -6.54 -1.49
C ILE A 146 5.84 -6.92 -1.44
N GLY A 147 6.36 -7.42 -0.33
CA GLY A 147 7.74 -7.94 -0.33
C GLY A 147 8.46 -7.79 0.99
N LEU A 148 9.76 -7.53 0.90
CA LEU A 148 10.69 -7.54 2.04
C LEU A 148 11.59 -6.31 2.05
N ASP A 149 11.77 -5.70 3.23
CA ASP A 149 12.68 -4.59 3.46
C ASP A 149 13.42 -4.75 4.80
N LYS A 150 14.71 -5.10 4.72
CA LYS A 150 15.56 -5.31 5.90
C LYS A 150 16.05 -4.01 6.54
N LEU A 151 16.00 -2.90 5.81
CA LEU A 151 16.58 -1.62 6.23
C LEU A 151 15.58 -0.71 6.93
N PHE A 152 14.29 -0.85 6.61
CA PHE A 152 13.23 -0.01 7.17
C PHE A 152 13.21 -0.06 8.70
N ARG A 153 13.07 1.12 9.30
CA ARG A 153 12.90 1.32 10.74
C ARG A 153 11.56 1.99 10.95
N VAL A 154 10.85 1.54 11.98
CA VAL A 154 9.54 2.09 12.34
C VAL A 154 9.72 3.55 12.78
N PRO A 155 8.94 4.52 12.26
CA PRO A 155 9.02 5.91 12.70
C PRO A 155 8.50 6.06 14.13
N LYS A 156 8.91 7.14 14.81
CA LYS A 156 8.41 7.47 16.16
C LYS A 156 6.90 7.71 16.19
N SER A 157 6.31 8.12 15.07
CA SER A 157 4.87 8.21 14.87
C SER A 157 4.19 6.83 14.76
N GLY A 158 4.90 5.72 14.93
CA GLY A 158 4.36 4.36 14.79
C GLY A 158 4.33 3.87 13.34
N TRP A 159 3.86 4.67 12.39
CA TRP A 159 3.99 4.39 10.95
C TRP A 159 4.09 5.67 10.12
N LEU A 160 4.57 5.53 8.89
CA LEU A 160 4.69 6.65 7.95
C LEU A 160 3.30 7.15 7.59
N GLY A 161 3.07 8.46 7.68
CA GLY A 161 1.76 9.06 7.42
C GLY A 161 0.70 8.74 8.47
N ASN A 162 1.09 8.53 9.73
CA ASN A 162 0.13 8.42 10.83
C ASN A 162 -0.68 9.73 10.98
N PRO A 163 -1.99 9.74 10.69
CA PRO A 163 -2.81 10.94 10.73
C PRO A 163 -3.00 11.49 12.14
N ASP A 164 -2.86 10.64 13.17
CA ASP A 164 -3.04 11.04 14.57
C ASP A 164 -1.80 11.77 15.13
N HIS A 165 -0.67 11.74 14.42
CA HIS A 165 0.62 12.20 14.94
C HIS A 165 1.46 12.99 13.93
N VAL A 166 0.85 14.05 13.39
CA VAL A 166 1.52 15.05 12.53
C VAL A 166 2.36 15.99 13.38
N THR A 167 3.61 15.61 13.65
CA THR A 167 4.56 16.42 14.42
C THR A 167 5.87 16.59 13.65
N ALA A 168 6.67 17.61 14.01
CA ALA A 168 8.01 17.78 13.44
C ALA A 168 8.96 16.58 13.67
N GLU A 169 8.59 15.64 14.55
CA GLU A 169 9.33 14.40 14.79
C GLU A 169 8.75 13.17 14.09
N GLN A 170 7.70 13.30 13.26
CA GLN A 170 7.02 12.17 12.60
C GLN A 170 8.00 11.29 11.80
N ASP A 171 9.00 11.90 11.17
CA ASP A 171 9.97 11.19 10.33
C ASP A 171 11.19 10.66 11.11
N LYS A 172 11.30 10.95 12.41
CA LYS A 172 12.40 10.43 13.21
C LYS A 172 12.21 8.92 13.37
N LEU A 173 13.14 8.16 12.80
CA LEU A 173 13.12 6.70 12.85
C LEU A 173 13.54 6.19 14.23
N THR A 174 12.81 5.21 14.75
CA THR A 174 13.20 4.47 15.94
C THR A 174 14.36 3.51 15.63
N ARG A 175 14.83 2.76 16.63
CA ARG A 175 15.75 1.64 16.39
C ARG A 175 15.03 0.38 15.92
N SER A 176 13.74 0.27 16.20
CA SER A 176 12.92 -0.92 15.95
C SER A 176 12.66 -1.10 14.46
N ARG A 177 12.81 -2.35 14.01
CA ARG A 177 12.49 -2.82 12.66
C ARG A 177 11.49 -3.95 12.77
N VAL A 178 10.77 -4.21 11.68
CA VAL A 178 10.00 -5.44 11.58
C VAL A 178 10.96 -6.62 11.48
N ARG A 179 10.71 -7.67 12.27
CA ARG A 179 11.42 -8.93 12.15
C ARG A 179 11.20 -9.50 10.76
N ILE A 180 12.27 -10.01 10.15
CA ILE A 180 12.20 -10.50 8.78
C ILE A 180 11.24 -11.67 8.66
N GLU A 181 11.15 -12.50 9.69
CA GLU A 181 10.22 -13.63 9.78
C GLU A 181 8.76 -13.15 9.67
N HIS A 182 8.41 -12.06 10.35
CA HIS A 182 7.06 -11.48 10.26
C HIS A 182 6.80 -10.87 8.88
N GLN A 183 7.78 -10.16 8.29
CA GLN A 183 7.65 -9.69 6.90
C GLN A 183 7.42 -10.86 5.93
N MET A 184 8.13 -11.98 6.11
CA MET A 184 7.94 -13.18 5.30
C MET A 184 6.56 -13.79 5.46
N ASP A 185 6.00 -13.80 6.66
CA ASP A 185 4.65 -14.35 6.90
C ASP A 185 3.57 -13.52 6.17
N ILE A 186 3.66 -12.19 6.25
CA ILE A 186 2.78 -11.28 5.51
C ILE A 186 3.01 -11.40 4.00
N PHE A 187 4.26 -11.44 3.55
CA PHE A 187 4.59 -11.59 2.13
C PHE A 187 4.07 -12.91 1.55
N ARG A 188 4.27 -14.04 2.24
CA ARG A 188 3.75 -15.36 1.83
C ARG A 188 2.23 -15.39 1.80
N TYR A 189 1.56 -14.73 2.75
CA TYR A 189 0.10 -14.60 2.71
C TYR A 189 -0.34 -13.92 1.39
N GLN A 190 0.30 -12.81 1.04
CA GLN A 190 -0.03 -12.05 -0.18
C GLN A 190 0.34 -12.78 -1.47
N LEU A 191 1.43 -13.55 -1.49
CA LEU A 191 1.78 -14.43 -2.61
C LEU A 191 0.74 -15.54 -2.82
N ARG A 192 0.29 -16.20 -1.74
CA ARG A 192 -0.80 -17.19 -1.84
C ARG A 192 -2.10 -16.57 -2.32
N LEU A 193 -2.39 -15.33 -1.89
CA LEU A 193 -3.54 -14.58 -2.41
C LEU A 193 -3.40 -14.35 -3.93
N ALA A 194 -2.25 -13.86 -4.39
CA ALA A 194 -1.98 -13.62 -5.81
C ALA A 194 -2.11 -14.91 -6.65
N GLU A 195 -1.52 -16.01 -6.16
CA GLU A 195 -1.65 -17.35 -6.77
C GLU A 195 -3.12 -17.77 -6.86
N SER A 196 -3.87 -17.69 -5.76
CA SER A 196 -5.29 -18.09 -5.73
C SER A 196 -6.18 -17.29 -6.68
N LEU A 197 -5.79 -16.04 -6.99
CA LEU A 197 -6.51 -15.14 -7.87
C LEU A 197 -6.00 -15.17 -9.32
N GLY A 198 -4.88 -15.86 -9.58
CA GLY A 198 -4.19 -15.83 -10.88
C GLY A 198 -3.72 -14.43 -11.27
N LYS A 199 -3.19 -13.66 -10.31
CA LYS A 199 -2.81 -12.25 -10.52
C LYS A 199 -1.30 -12.04 -10.46
N GLN A 200 -0.82 -11.11 -11.28
CA GLN A 200 0.56 -10.64 -11.25
C GLN A 200 0.88 -9.90 -9.94
N VAL A 201 2.15 -9.90 -9.57
CA VAL A 201 2.66 -9.25 -8.36
C VAL A 201 3.64 -8.12 -8.69
N SER A 202 3.58 -7.02 -7.92
CA SER A 202 4.68 -6.06 -7.82
C SER A 202 5.43 -6.29 -6.51
N VAL A 203 6.74 -6.57 -6.60
CA VAL A 203 7.55 -7.04 -5.47
C VAL A 203 8.62 -6.03 -5.08
N HIS A 204 8.55 -5.54 -3.84
CA HIS A 204 9.60 -4.79 -3.17
C HIS A 204 10.67 -5.71 -2.59
N CYS A 205 11.94 -5.38 -2.82
CA CYS A 205 13.05 -6.11 -2.20
C CYS A 205 14.23 -5.18 -1.90
N VAL A 206 14.42 -4.86 -0.62
CA VAL A 206 15.55 -4.04 -0.15
C VAL A 206 16.40 -4.83 0.84
N LYS A 207 17.63 -5.16 0.42
CA LYS A 207 18.64 -5.90 1.20
C LYS A 207 18.11 -7.23 1.80
N ALA A 208 17.17 -7.88 1.12
CA ALA A 208 16.57 -9.15 1.51
C ALA A 208 16.95 -10.32 0.59
N HIS A 209 18.07 -10.21 -0.13
CA HIS A 209 18.61 -11.32 -0.93
C HIS A 209 18.92 -12.54 -0.04
N GLY A 210 18.63 -13.75 -0.54
CA GLY A 210 18.86 -15.00 0.20
C GLY A 210 17.88 -15.27 1.36
N VAL A 211 16.88 -14.40 1.58
CA VAL A 211 15.84 -14.66 2.59
C VAL A 211 14.78 -15.63 2.05
N LEU A 212 14.61 -15.68 0.72
CA LEU A 212 13.64 -16.51 0.01
C LEU A 212 14.24 -17.82 -0.53
N SER A 213 15.53 -18.08 -0.30
CA SER A 213 16.24 -19.29 -0.75
C SER A 213 16.03 -20.47 0.18
#